data_AF-A0A127ZAF8-F1
#
_entry.id   AF-A0A127ZAF8-F1
#
_cell.length_a   1.000
_cell.length_b   1.000
_cell.length_c   1.000
_cell.angle_alpha   90.00
_cell.angle_beta   90.00
_cell.angle_gamma   90.00
#
_symmetry.space_group_name_H-M   'P 1'
#
loop_
_entity.id
_entity.type
_entity.pdbx_description
1 polymer ?
#
loop_
_entity_poly.entity_id
_entity_poly.type
_entity_poly.pdbx_seq_one_letter_code
_entity_poly.pdbx_strand_id
1 'polypeptide(L)'
;MKIHAALLAAVTFTLFSAGTVSASANWLQGSATDRWEEYCKKGGSKLAVPHICFTAEPALFDKVVANESNFRGFKTAVGEFVIIYDAPETKLVTDRYTIRVSPDKGECSHVTLGHNGEDPYEDITLCGWDYWVLPAYLWE
;
A
#
# COMPACT_ATOMS: atom_id res chain seq x y z
N MET A 1 -31.47 -32.01 -41.35
CA MET A 1 -31.11 -32.13 -39.92
C MET A 1 -29.89 -31.25 -39.65
N LYS A 2 -29.98 -30.38 -38.64
CA LYS A 2 -28.93 -29.46 -38.18
C LYS A 2 -28.25 -30.08 -36.96
N ILE A 3 -26.92 -30.12 -36.92
CA ILE A 3 -26.12 -30.29 -35.68
C ILE A 3 -24.76 -29.61 -35.95
N HIS A 4 -24.66 -28.30 -35.70
CA HIS A 4 -24.07 -27.66 -34.52
C HIS A 4 -22.57 -27.92 -34.33
N ALA A 5 -21.79 -26.91 -34.71
CA ALA A 5 -20.39 -26.73 -34.40
C ALA A 5 -20.16 -26.71 -32.89
N ALA A 6 -19.22 -27.54 -32.42
CA ALA A 6 -18.69 -27.45 -31.06
C ALA A 6 -17.28 -26.86 -31.15
N LEU A 7 -17.21 -25.53 -31.03
CA LEU A 7 -15.95 -24.81 -30.81
C LEU A 7 -15.66 -24.90 -29.31
N LEU A 8 -14.77 -25.81 -28.90
CA LEU A 8 -14.32 -25.88 -27.52
C LEU A 8 -13.23 -24.84 -27.30
N ALA A 9 -13.56 -23.88 -26.44
CA ALA A 9 -12.74 -22.75 -26.05
C ALA A 9 -11.38 -23.19 -25.48
N ALA A 10 -10.30 -22.70 -26.08
CA ALA A 10 -8.98 -22.75 -25.49
C ALA A 10 -8.92 -21.72 -24.34
N VAL A 11 -8.95 -22.20 -23.10
CA VAL A 11 -8.64 -21.37 -21.93
C VAL A 11 -7.12 -21.23 -21.88
N THR A 12 -6.61 -20.17 -22.52
CA THR A 12 -5.22 -19.76 -22.37
C THR A 12 -5.03 -19.21 -20.96
N PHE A 13 -4.44 -20.01 -20.07
CA PHE A 13 -3.84 -19.51 -18.84
C PHE A 13 -2.60 -18.69 -19.21
N THR A 14 -2.77 -17.37 -19.29
CA THR A 14 -1.64 -16.45 -19.25
C THR A 14 -1.03 -16.52 -17.86
N LEU A 15 0.04 -17.30 -17.74
CA LEU A 15 0.98 -17.19 -16.63
C LEU A 15 1.51 -15.76 -16.67
N PHE A 16 0.99 -14.90 -15.79
CA PHE A 16 1.64 -13.66 -15.46
C PHE A 16 2.97 -14.05 -14.81
N SER A 17 4.04 -13.99 -15.60
CA SER A 17 5.39 -13.94 -15.09
C SER A 17 5.48 -12.67 -14.24
N ALA A 18 5.16 -12.80 -12.96
CA ALA A 18 5.47 -11.81 -11.95
C ALA A 18 6.99 -11.78 -11.84
N GLY A 19 7.64 -11.08 -12.77
CA GLY A 19 8.98 -10.60 -12.56
C GLY A 19 8.92 -9.73 -11.32
N THR A 20 9.45 -10.24 -10.21
CA THR A 20 9.68 -9.49 -8.99
C THR A 20 10.71 -8.41 -9.32
N VAL A 21 10.23 -7.30 -9.88
CA VAL A 21 10.91 -6.02 -9.71
C VAL A 21 10.82 -5.77 -8.21
N SER A 22 11.92 -6.02 -7.50
CA SER A 22 12.09 -5.59 -6.13
C SER A 22 11.89 -4.08 -6.14
N ALA A 23 10.68 -3.62 -5.81
CA ALA A 23 10.38 -2.22 -5.72
C ALA A 23 11.10 -1.71 -4.47
N SER A 24 12.26 -1.08 -4.67
CA SER A 24 12.78 -0.11 -3.70
C SER A 24 11.64 0.83 -3.29
N ALA A 25 11.59 1.30 -2.04
CA ALA A 25 10.57 2.26 -1.64
C ALA A 25 10.45 3.42 -2.63
N ASN A 26 9.28 3.53 -3.24
CA ASN A 26 9.02 4.49 -4.29
C ASN A 26 7.87 5.40 -3.87
N TRP A 27 8.22 6.53 -3.26
CA TRP A 27 7.34 7.68 -3.28
C TRP A 27 7.17 8.11 -4.73
N LEU A 28 5.98 7.89 -5.27
CA LEU A 28 5.62 8.22 -6.64
C LEU A 28 5.44 9.74 -6.77
N GLN A 29 5.77 10.26 -7.95
CA GLN A 29 5.51 11.66 -8.27
C GLN A 29 4.00 11.86 -8.47
N GLY A 30 3.43 12.80 -7.71
CA GLY A 30 2.00 13.08 -7.77
C GLY A 30 1.54 13.71 -9.10
N SER A 31 0.34 13.37 -9.53
CA SER A 31 -0.34 13.93 -10.72
C SER A 31 -1.72 14.52 -10.33
N ALA A 32 -2.50 15.00 -11.31
CA ALA A 32 -3.90 15.37 -11.10
C ALA A 32 -4.77 14.20 -10.59
N THR A 33 -4.47 12.99 -11.05
CA THR A 33 -5.26 11.78 -10.83
C THR A 33 -4.60 10.76 -9.92
N ASP A 34 -3.37 11.03 -9.50
CA ASP A 34 -2.54 10.11 -8.72
C ASP A 34 -1.85 10.90 -7.62
N ARG A 35 -2.55 11.06 -6.50
CA ARG A 35 -2.15 11.83 -5.31
C ARG A 35 -2.89 11.29 -4.09
N TRP A 36 -2.46 11.67 -2.89
CA TRP A 36 -3.05 11.22 -1.64
C TRP A 36 -4.59 11.36 -1.60
N GLU A 37 -5.12 12.50 -2.06
CA GLU A 37 -6.56 12.80 -2.02
C GLU A 37 -7.42 11.82 -2.81
N GLU A 38 -6.90 11.28 -3.91
CA GLU A 38 -7.65 10.37 -4.77
C GLU A 38 -7.89 9.02 -4.08
N TYR A 39 -7.02 8.66 -3.15
CA TYR A 39 -7.13 7.45 -2.35
C TYR A 39 -7.84 7.74 -1.02
N CYS A 40 -7.46 8.82 -0.33
CA CYS A 40 -7.75 8.98 1.10
C CYS A 40 -8.89 9.95 1.44
N LYS A 41 -9.41 10.72 0.47
CA LYS A 41 -10.58 11.58 0.72
C LYS A 41 -11.88 10.89 0.31
N LYS A 42 -12.94 11.21 1.04
CA LYS A 42 -14.30 10.83 0.65
C LYS A 42 -14.59 11.30 -0.78
N GLY A 43 -15.00 10.37 -1.64
CA GLY A 43 -15.26 10.63 -3.07
C GLY A 43 -14.01 10.63 -3.96
N GLY A 44 -12.84 10.26 -3.43
CA GLY A 44 -11.62 10.05 -4.21
C GLY A 44 -11.81 8.97 -5.28
N SER A 45 -11.20 9.16 -6.45
CA SER A 45 -11.40 8.28 -7.60
C SER A 45 -10.74 6.90 -7.46
N LYS A 46 -9.90 6.70 -6.44
CA LYS A 46 -9.09 5.49 -6.20
C LYS A 46 -9.45 4.76 -4.92
N LEU A 47 -10.59 5.07 -4.29
CA LEU A 47 -11.04 4.40 -3.06
C LEU A 47 -11.14 2.87 -3.18
N ALA A 48 -11.46 2.35 -4.37
CA ALA A 48 -11.54 0.91 -4.63
C ALA A 48 -10.18 0.24 -4.92
N VAL A 49 -9.08 1.02 -5.00
CA VAL A 49 -7.73 0.45 -5.14
C VAL A 49 -7.26 0.02 -3.75
N PRO A 50 -6.70 -1.19 -3.56
CA PRO A 50 -6.14 -1.58 -2.28
C PRO A 50 -5.05 -0.62 -1.81
N HIS A 51 -5.32 0.08 -0.71
CA HIS A 51 -4.44 1.12 -0.18
C HIS A 51 -4.67 1.32 1.32
N ILE A 52 -3.81 2.13 1.92
CA ILE A 52 -3.96 2.58 3.29
C ILE A 52 -3.44 4.01 3.45
N CYS A 53 -4.18 4.80 4.23
CA CYS A 53 -3.93 6.21 4.44
C CYS A 53 -3.35 6.46 5.83
N PHE A 54 -2.35 7.34 5.89
CA PHE A 54 -1.69 7.72 7.13
C PHE A 54 -1.55 9.24 7.24
N THR A 55 -1.42 9.69 8.49
CA THR A 55 -0.98 11.04 8.84
C THR A 55 0.15 10.93 9.85
N ALA A 56 1.23 11.67 9.64
CA ALA A 56 2.40 11.75 10.50
C ALA A 56 3.01 13.15 10.45
N GLU A 57 4.03 13.43 11.25
CA GLU A 57 4.89 14.61 10.99
C GLU A 57 5.75 14.39 9.74
N PRO A 58 6.03 15.44 8.93
CA PRO A 58 6.92 15.32 7.77
C PRO A 58 8.30 14.74 8.09
N ALA A 59 8.78 14.91 9.33
CA ALA A 59 10.04 14.36 9.82
C ALA A 59 10.13 12.83 9.72
N LEU A 60 8.99 12.12 9.70
CA LEU A 60 8.95 10.68 9.45
C LEU A 60 9.66 10.31 8.15
N PHE A 61 9.51 11.14 7.10
CA PHE A 61 10.06 10.83 5.79
C PHE A 61 11.59 10.84 5.75
N ASP A 62 12.23 11.55 6.68
CA ASP A 62 13.68 11.57 6.84
C ASP A 62 14.20 10.33 7.58
N LYS A 63 13.32 9.61 8.28
CA LYS A 63 13.64 8.35 8.96
C LYS A 63 13.50 7.13 8.04
N VAL A 64 12.86 7.27 6.89
CA VAL A 64 12.56 6.14 5.99
C VAL A 64 13.86 5.56 5.41
N VAL A 65 14.09 4.27 5.67
CA VAL A 65 15.19 3.49 5.13
C VAL A 65 14.75 2.87 3.80
N ALA A 66 15.01 3.61 2.71
CA ALA A 66 14.45 3.30 1.39
C ALA A 66 14.87 1.94 0.82
N ASN A 67 16.07 1.47 1.13
CA ASN A 67 16.61 0.17 0.69
C ASN A 67 16.05 -1.03 1.48
N GLU A 68 15.46 -0.80 2.65
CA GLU A 68 14.82 -1.85 3.47
C GLU A 68 13.29 -1.84 3.34
N SER A 69 12.76 -0.76 2.80
CA SER A 69 11.35 -0.56 2.52
C SER A 69 10.97 -1.12 1.14
N ASN A 70 9.74 -1.62 1.03
CA ASN A 70 9.16 -2.14 -0.20
C ASN A 70 7.71 -1.66 -0.28
N PHE A 71 7.50 -0.52 -0.94
CA PHE A 71 6.16 0.03 -1.13
C PHE A 71 6.13 0.98 -2.32
N ARG A 72 4.92 1.23 -2.82
CA ARG A 72 4.62 2.38 -3.67
C ARG A 72 3.59 3.25 -2.98
N GLY A 73 3.71 4.55 -3.12
CA GLY A 73 2.81 5.46 -2.43
C GLY A 73 2.95 6.90 -2.85
N PHE A 74 2.01 7.73 -2.42
CA PHE A 74 2.09 9.18 -2.56
C PHE A 74 2.20 9.80 -1.18
N LYS A 75 2.94 10.90 -1.08
CA LYS A 75 3.03 11.70 0.15
C LYS A 75 2.82 13.18 -0.16
N THR A 76 2.34 13.90 0.83
CA THR A 76 2.21 15.36 0.81
C THR A 76 3.35 16.00 1.60
N ALA A 77 3.55 17.31 1.44
CA ALA A 77 4.56 18.06 2.20
C ALA A 77 4.20 18.20 3.69
N VAL A 78 2.95 17.95 4.06
CA VAL A 78 2.41 18.13 5.42
C VAL A 78 2.29 16.82 6.20
N GLY A 79 2.86 15.72 5.68
CA GLY A 79 2.95 14.46 6.41
C GLY A 79 1.75 13.51 6.21
N GLU A 80 0.87 13.80 5.27
CA GLU A 80 -0.14 12.83 4.81
C GLU A 80 0.48 11.93 3.75
N PHE A 81 0.20 10.63 3.81
CA PHE A 81 0.66 9.71 2.78
C PHE A 81 -0.23 8.50 2.63
N VAL A 82 -0.14 7.86 1.47
CA VAL A 82 -0.85 6.65 1.11
C VAL A 82 0.14 5.61 0.67
N ILE A 83 0.00 4.39 1.17
CA ILE A 83 0.70 3.22 0.66
C ILE A 83 -0.30 2.41 -0.17
N ILE A 84 0.07 2.12 -1.41
CA ILE A 84 -0.70 1.30 -2.34
C ILE A 84 -0.23 -0.13 -2.18
N TYR A 85 -1.17 -1.04 -1.97
CA TYR A 85 -0.87 -2.46 -1.90
C TYR A 85 -0.93 -3.06 -3.31
N ASP A 86 0.23 -3.24 -3.93
CA ASP A 86 0.35 -3.89 -5.25
C ASP A 86 1.36 -5.04 -5.31
N ALA A 87 2.01 -5.34 -4.19
CA ALA A 87 2.95 -6.45 -4.06
C ALA A 87 2.85 -7.12 -2.68
N PRO A 88 3.15 -8.43 -2.58
CA PRO A 88 3.38 -9.08 -1.29
C PRO A 88 4.48 -8.37 -0.50
N GLU A 89 4.45 -8.44 0.83
CA GLU A 89 5.46 -7.85 1.72
C GLU A 89 5.58 -6.32 1.57
N THR A 90 4.44 -5.62 1.48
CA THR A 90 4.42 -4.15 1.47
C THR A 90 4.82 -3.63 2.86
N LYS A 91 5.92 -2.88 2.95
CA LYS A 91 6.41 -2.34 4.22
C LYS A 91 7.14 -1.01 4.07
N LEU A 92 6.95 -0.13 5.03
CA LEU A 92 7.73 1.08 5.25
C LEU A 92 8.60 0.85 6.48
N VAL A 93 9.91 0.94 6.29
CA VAL A 93 10.92 0.76 7.33
C VAL A 93 11.52 2.13 7.64
N THR A 94 11.56 2.46 8.93
CA THR A 94 12.31 3.59 9.48
C THR A 94 13.60 3.08 10.13
N ASP A 95 14.43 3.97 10.67
CA ASP A 95 15.63 3.60 11.43
C ASP A 95 15.35 2.66 12.62
N ARG A 96 14.16 2.75 13.24
CA ARG A 96 13.79 1.97 14.45
C ARG A 96 12.55 1.09 14.32
N TYR A 97 11.66 1.39 13.38
CA TYR A 97 10.34 0.77 13.30
C TYR A 97 9.99 0.30 11.90
N THR A 98 9.16 -0.74 11.83
CA THR A 98 8.60 -1.27 10.60
C THR A 98 7.08 -1.18 10.64
N ILE A 99 6.50 -0.55 9.62
CA ILE A 99 5.07 -0.63 9.30
C ILE A 99 4.91 -1.66 8.19
N ARG A 100 4.15 -2.73 8.42
CA ARG A 100 3.77 -3.68 7.37
C ARG A 100 2.31 -3.50 7.02
N VAL A 101 2.01 -3.57 5.73
CA VAL A 101 0.67 -3.44 5.18
C VAL A 101 0.35 -4.71 4.42
N SER A 102 -0.81 -5.29 4.70
CA SER A 102 -1.33 -6.45 4.00
C SER A 102 -2.82 -6.26 3.69
N PRO A 103 -3.36 -6.94 2.66
CA PRO A 103 -4.76 -6.81 2.31
C PRO A 103 -5.60 -7.58 3.34
N ASP A 104 -6.75 -7.04 3.69
CA ASP A 104 -7.76 -7.71 4.51
C ASP A 104 -9.05 -7.92 3.66
N LYS A 105 -10.12 -8.42 4.28
CA LYS A 105 -11.40 -8.70 3.61
C LYS A 105 -12.01 -7.41 3.04
N GLY A 106 -12.40 -7.45 1.76
CA GLY A 106 -13.09 -6.34 1.11
C GLY A 106 -12.13 -5.22 0.70
N GLU A 107 -12.51 -3.98 0.98
CA GLU A 107 -11.71 -2.76 0.71
C GLU A 107 -10.88 -2.36 1.95
N CYS A 108 -10.46 -3.34 2.74
CA CYS A 108 -9.75 -3.14 3.99
C CYS A 108 -8.29 -3.55 3.86
N SER A 109 -7.45 -2.89 4.65
CA SER A 109 -6.03 -3.16 4.77
C SER A 109 -5.70 -3.40 6.24
N HIS A 110 -4.90 -4.43 6.48
CA HIS A 110 -4.35 -4.76 7.77
C HIS A 110 -2.96 -4.14 7.91
N VAL A 111 -2.71 -3.49 9.05
CA VAL A 111 -1.44 -2.83 9.35
C VAL A 111 -0.90 -3.36 10.65
N THR A 112 0.39 -3.69 10.63
CA THR A 112 1.15 -3.96 11.85
C THR A 112 2.28 -2.95 11.99
N LEU A 113 2.55 -2.57 13.24
CA LEU A 113 3.66 -1.70 13.61
C LEU A 113 4.46 -2.34 14.74
N GLY A 114 5.79 -2.36 14.58
CA GLY A 114 6.72 -2.93 15.55
C GLY A 114 8.11 -2.33 15.43
N HIS A 115 8.98 -2.64 16.40
CA HIS A 115 10.41 -2.38 16.26
C HIS A 115 11.02 -3.23 15.14
N ASN A 116 12.09 -2.72 14.54
CA ASN A 116 12.81 -3.45 13.50
C ASN A 116 13.36 -4.78 14.07
N GLY A 117 12.93 -5.90 13.46
CA GLY A 117 13.35 -7.24 13.87
C GLY A 117 12.56 -7.85 15.03
N GLU A 118 11.54 -7.16 15.53
CA GLU A 118 10.68 -7.63 16.63
C GLU A 118 9.26 -7.93 16.15
N ASP A 119 8.49 -8.61 17.01
CA ASP A 119 7.06 -8.81 16.80
C ASP A 119 6.31 -7.47 16.85
N PRO A 120 5.24 -7.30 16.06
CA PRO A 120 4.45 -6.08 16.10
C PRO A 120 3.73 -5.97 17.43
N TYR A 121 3.68 -4.75 17.97
CA TYR A 121 2.94 -4.44 19.19
C TYR A 121 1.65 -3.67 18.91
N GLU A 122 1.47 -3.18 17.67
CA GLU A 122 0.22 -2.61 17.17
C GLU A 122 -0.24 -3.37 15.93
N ASP A 123 -1.55 -3.61 15.89
CA ASP A 123 -2.23 -4.41 14.88
C ASP A 123 -3.64 -3.80 14.68
N ILE A 124 -3.89 -3.27 13.49
CA ILE A 124 -5.14 -2.59 13.16
C ILE A 124 -5.63 -2.97 11.76
N THR A 125 -6.95 -2.88 11.54
CA THR A 125 -7.57 -2.94 10.21
C THR A 125 -8.22 -1.58 9.93
N LEU A 126 -7.92 -1.01 8.75
CA LEU A 126 -8.55 0.20 8.24
C LEU A 126 -9.25 -0.10 6.91
N CYS A 127 -10.37 0.58 6.63
CA CYS A 127 -11.16 0.31 5.44
C CYS A 127 -11.51 1.59 4.67
N GLY A 128 -11.60 1.49 3.35
CA GLY A 128 -12.07 2.58 2.49
C GLY A 128 -11.23 3.85 2.65
N TRP A 129 -11.82 4.93 3.18
CA TRP A 129 -11.17 6.23 3.40
C TRP A 129 -10.63 6.43 4.82
N ASP A 130 -10.64 5.40 5.66
CA ASP A 130 -10.08 5.49 7.01
C ASP A 130 -8.57 5.74 6.93
N TYR A 131 -8.06 6.47 7.92
CA TYR A 131 -6.63 6.78 8.02
C TYR A 131 -6.14 6.59 9.45
N TRP A 132 -4.85 6.35 9.57
CA TRP A 132 -4.20 6.23 10.85
C TRP A 132 -3.24 7.38 11.12
N VAL A 133 -3.49 8.11 12.20
CA VAL A 133 -2.53 9.05 12.76
C VAL A 133 -1.44 8.24 13.46
N LEU A 134 -0.25 8.22 12.87
CA LEU A 134 0.86 7.46 13.40
C LEU A 134 1.37 8.08 14.72
N PRO A 135 1.83 7.26 15.67
CA PRO A 135 2.40 7.77 16.92
C PRO A 135 3.68 8.61 16.73
N ALA A 136 3.91 9.59 17.59
CA ALA A 136 5.03 10.52 17.43
C ALA A 136 6.42 9.88 17.54
N TYR A 137 6.54 8.80 18.31
CA TYR A 137 7.81 8.11 18.51
C TYR A 137 8.43 7.54 17.22
N LEU A 138 7.68 7.47 16.11
CA LEU A 138 8.21 7.00 14.83
C LEU A 138 9.17 8.02 14.18
N TRP A 139 9.12 9.28 14.57
CA TRP A 139 9.95 10.35 13.98
C TRP A 139 10.78 11.15 15.00
N GLU A 140 10.60 10.89 16.28
CA GLU A 140 11.43 11.41 17.39
C GLU A 140 12.74 10.62 17.56
#